data_AF-A0A382NL24-F1
#
_entry.id   AF-A0A382NL24-F1
#
_cell.length_a   1.000
_cell.length_b   1.000
_cell.length_c   1.000
_cell.angle_alpha   90.00
_cell.angle_beta   90.00
_cell.angle_gamma   90.00
#
_symmetry.space_group_name_H-M   'P 1'
#
loop_
_entity.id
_entity.type
_entity.pdbx_description
1 polymer ?
#
loop_
_entity_poly.entity_id
_entity_poly.type
_entity_poly.pdbx_seq_one_letter_code
_entity_poly.pdbx_strand_id
1 'polypeptide(L)'
;MLTQKFTYLFHLIFIGILFVSCTSQEYTTAKLAVQQSDWSKAAEWLPKAMALEPDNPEIPIVLGVEIHARNRNWHEMRTMFDKAMEIDPSKNVEVRGIFLPVSDQVNNYIEYYWAEQFNAGVEIFKKIQDDPDNKNNHLRTAIGNFKNASVINPSDGQTYTTLSKCYFDLGDKDTAVDLIKTA
;
A
#
# COMPACT_ATOMS: atom_id res chain seq x y z
N MET A 1 44.98 31.99 -21.90
CA MET A 1 44.77 31.01 -20.80
C MET A 1 43.67 31.42 -19.83
N LEU A 2 43.53 32.70 -19.43
CA LEU A 2 42.44 33.13 -18.54
C LEU A 2 41.03 32.95 -19.15
N THR A 3 40.87 33.21 -20.44
CA THR A 3 39.59 33.12 -21.17
C THR A 3 39.09 31.69 -21.36
N GLN A 4 39.99 30.70 -21.51
CA GLN A 4 39.64 29.27 -21.55
C GLN A 4 39.15 28.76 -20.19
N LYS A 5 39.80 29.18 -19.09
CA LYS A 5 39.38 28.79 -17.72
C LYS A 5 37.96 29.28 -17.39
N PHE A 6 37.58 30.46 -17.90
CA PHE A 6 36.24 31.01 -17.73
C PHE A 6 35.18 30.23 -18.53
N THR A 7 35.53 29.72 -19.71
CA THR A 7 34.62 28.88 -20.52
C THR A 7 34.39 27.51 -19.87
N TYR A 8 35.44 26.88 -19.32
CA TYR A 8 35.30 25.61 -18.59
C TYR A 8 34.48 25.75 -17.30
N LEU A 9 34.62 26.86 -16.57
CA LEU A 9 33.81 27.14 -15.38
C LEU A 9 32.33 27.32 -15.74
N PHE A 10 32.02 27.95 -16.88
CA PHE A 10 30.65 28.12 -17.38
C PHE A 10 30.02 26.79 -17.84
N HIS A 11 30.81 25.88 -18.44
CA HIS A 11 30.34 24.54 -18.81
C HIS A 11 30.08 23.66 -17.58
N LEU A 12 30.90 23.78 -16.52
CA LEU A 12 30.67 23.08 -15.24
C LEU A 12 29.41 23.57 -14.51
N ILE A 13 29.11 24.88 -14.58
CA ILE A 13 27.90 25.46 -13.99
C ILE A 13 26.65 25.04 -14.81
N PHE A 14 26.73 24.98 -16.14
CA PHE A 14 25.61 24.57 -16.99
C PHE A 14 25.26 23.07 -16.85
N ILE A 15 26.25 22.21 -16.59
CA ILE A 15 26.04 20.79 -16.27
C ILE A 15 25.47 20.62 -14.84
N GLY A 16 25.72 21.56 -13.93
CA GLY A 16 25.23 21.53 -12.55
C GLY A 16 23.76 21.94 -12.35
N ILE A 17 23.11 22.55 -13.34
CA ILE A 17 21.71 23.03 -13.24
C ILE A 17 20.68 21.92 -13.55
N LEU A 18 21.12 20.73 -13.98
CA LEU A 18 20.21 19.63 -14.35
C LEU A 18 19.63 18.84 -13.17
N PHE A 19 19.91 19.22 -11.92
CA PHE A 19 19.37 18.57 -10.71
C PHE A 19 18.35 19.42 -9.96
N VAL A 20 17.59 20.28 -10.66
CA VAL A 20 16.36 20.82 -10.06
C VAL A 20 15.36 19.67 -9.99
N SER A 21 15.12 19.16 -8.79
CA SER A 21 14.12 18.11 -8.51
C SER A 21 12.69 18.66 -8.70
N CYS A 22 12.32 18.98 -9.93
CA CYS A 22 10.92 19.20 -10.29
C CYS A 22 10.23 17.83 -10.36
N THR A 23 9.04 17.73 -9.78
CA THR A 23 8.16 16.58 -10.01
C THR A 23 7.91 16.43 -11.51
N SER A 24 7.91 15.20 -12.01
CA SER A 24 7.64 14.91 -13.41
C SER A 24 6.27 15.44 -13.84
N GLN A 25 6.10 15.65 -15.14
CA GLN A 25 4.80 16.00 -15.71
C GLN A 25 3.78 14.87 -15.47
N GLU A 26 4.25 13.63 -15.53
CA GLU A 26 3.50 12.41 -15.27
C GLU A 26 2.94 12.43 -13.86
N TYR A 27 3.78 12.71 -12.86
CA TYR A 27 3.34 12.73 -11.48
C TYR A 27 2.41 13.90 -11.19
N THR A 28 2.69 15.06 -11.78
CA THR A 28 1.79 16.23 -11.70
C THR A 28 0.41 15.90 -12.29
N THR A 29 0.37 15.21 -13.43
CA THR A 29 -0.86 14.77 -14.09
C THR A 29 -1.62 13.76 -13.24
N ALA A 30 -0.90 12.79 -12.65
CA ALA A 30 -1.48 11.81 -11.74
C ALA A 30 -2.10 12.47 -10.49
N LYS A 31 -1.38 13.41 -9.84
CA LYS A 31 -1.91 14.14 -8.67
C LYS A 31 -3.16 14.95 -9.00
N LEU A 32 -3.17 15.62 -10.15
CA LEU A 32 -4.37 16.34 -10.61
C LEU A 32 -5.54 15.38 -10.85
N ALA A 33 -5.29 14.23 -11.46
CA ALA A 33 -6.32 13.20 -11.68
C ALA A 33 -6.88 12.68 -10.35
N VAL A 34 -6.03 12.43 -9.35
CA VAL A 34 -6.46 12.06 -7.99
C VAL A 34 -7.33 13.15 -7.36
N GLN A 35 -6.92 14.42 -7.44
CA GLN A 35 -7.72 15.55 -6.93
C GLN A 35 -9.08 15.67 -7.62
N GLN A 36 -9.15 15.37 -8.92
CA GLN A 36 -10.39 15.41 -9.71
C GLN A 36 -11.23 14.14 -9.59
N SER A 37 -10.80 13.16 -8.79
CA SER A 37 -11.41 11.84 -8.71
C SER A 37 -11.45 11.06 -10.05
N ASP A 38 -10.55 11.39 -10.97
CA ASP A 38 -10.34 10.66 -12.22
C ASP A 38 -9.39 9.49 -11.99
N TRP A 39 -9.94 8.43 -11.38
CA TRP A 39 -9.17 7.26 -10.98
C TRP A 39 -8.63 6.46 -12.17
N SER A 40 -9.33 6.48 -13.30
CA SER A 40 -8.86 5.83 -14.53
C SER A 40 -7.59 6.50 -15.02
N LYS A 41 -7.57 7.84 -15.07
CA LYS A 41 -6.40 8.59 -15.47
C LYS A 41 -5.29 8.50 -14.44
N ALA A 42 -5.60 8.54 -13.15
CA ALA A 42 -4.60 8.33 -12.10
C ALA A 42 -3.93 6.95 -12.24
N ALA A 43 -4.69 5.89 -12.48
CA ALA A 43 -4.16 4.54 -12.71
C ALA A 43 -3.28 4.44 -13.97
N GLU A 44 -3.55 5.26 -15.00
CA GLU A 44 -2.71 5.32 -16.20
C GLU A 44 -1.38 6.06 -15.96
N TRP A 45 -1.41 7.16 -15.20
CA TRP A 45 -0.28 8.06 -15.08
C TRP A 45 0.65 7.76 -13.89
N LEU A 46 0.15 7.18 -12.80
CA LEU A 46 0.98 6.81 -11.65
C LEU A 46 2.10 5.81 -12.00
N PRO A 47 1.85 4.75 -12.80
CA PRO A 47 2.93 3.85 -13.23
C PRO A 47 3.98 4.55 -14.12
N LYS A 48 3.55 5.48 -14.98
CA LYS A 48 4.46 6.28 -15.82
C LYS A 48 5.33 7.20 -14.97
N ALA A 49 4.73 7.85 -13.97
CA ALA A 49 5.43 8.69 -13.01
C ALA A 49 6.48 7.90 -12.24
N MET A 50 6.12 6.72 -11.72
CA MET A 50 7.03 5.84 -10.99
C MET A 50 8.22 5.38 -11.84
N ALA A 51 8.03 5.21 -13.16
CA ALA A 51 9.11 4.83 -14.07
C ALA A 51 10.12 5.99 -14.33
N LEU A 52 9.66 7.24 -14.26
CA LEU A 52 10.52 8.42 -14.44
C LEU A 52 11.14 8.93 -13.14
N GLU A 53 10.50 8.66 -12.01
CA GLU A 53 10.97 9.03 -10.68
C GLU A 53 11.14 7.76 -9.80
N PRO A 54 12.08 6.85 -10.15
CA PRO A 54 12.26 5.59 -9.42
C PRO A 54 12.69 5.79 -7.95
N ASP A 55 13.31 6.92 -7.63
CA ASP A 55 13.80 7.27 -6.28
C ASP A 55 12.77 8.11 -5.48
N ASN A 56 11.53 8.22 -5.97
CA ASN A 56 10.46 8.93 -5.28
C ASN A 56 9.52 7.93 -4.56
N PRO A 57 9.62 7.78 -3.23
CA PRO A 57 8.78 6.82 -2.48
C PRO A 57 7.33 7.28 -2.31
N GLU A 58 7.00 8.55 -2.61
CA GLU A 58 5.63 9.06 -2.52
C GLU A 58 4.71 8.41 -3.56
N ILE A 59 5.21 8.24 -4.79
CA ILE A 59 4.45 7.71 -5.93
C ILE A 59 3.92 6.29 -5.68
N PRO A 60 4.74 5.30 -5.24
CA PRO A 60 4.21 3.99 -4.91
C PRO A 60 3.20 4.04 -3.75
N ILE A 61 3.38 4.87 -2.72
CA ILE A 61 2.36 5.03 -1.66
C ILE A 61 1.04 5.52 -2.26
N VAL A 62 1.07 6.55 -3.10
CA VAL A 62 -0.12 7.11 -3.77
C VAL A 62 -0.79 6.06 -4.67
N LEU A 63 -0.02 5.27 -5.44
CA LEU A 63 -0.54 4.18 -6.26
C LEU A 63 -1.18 3.07 -5.41
N GLY A 64 -0.53 2.70 -4.30
CA GLY A 64 -1.06 1.76 -3.32
C GLY A 64 -2.41 2.21 -2.76
N VAL A 65 -2.52 3.47 -2.32
CA VAL A 65 -3.72 4.00 -1.66
C VAL A 65 -4.83 4.35 -2.65
N GLU A 66 -4.52 5.15 -3.67
CA GLU A 66 -5.55 5.73 -4.55
C GLU A 66 -6.10 4.74 -5.57
N ILE A 67 -5.31 3.73 -5.95
CA ILE A 67 -5.72 2.77 -6.98
C ILE A 67 -5.92 1.39 -6.36
N HIS A 68 -4.88 0.81 -5.76
CA HIS A 68 -4.94 -0.59 -5.36
C HIS A 68 -5.88 -0.81 -4.16
N ALA A 69 -5.72 -0.05 -3.07
CA ALA A 69 -6.58 -0.17 -1.89
C ALA A 69 -8.03 0.20 -2.21
N ARG A 70 -8.26 1.27 -2.98
CA ARG A 70 -9.60 1.65 -3.46
C ARG A 70 -10.31 0.51 -4.20
N ASN A 71 -9.57 -0.23 -5.02
CA ASN A 71 -10.10 -1.35 -5.79
C ASN A 71 -10.07 -2.69 -5.02
N ARG A 72 -9.69 -2.69 -3.74
CA ARG A 72 -9.49 -3.88 -2.90
C ARG A 72 -8.45 -4.86 -3.45
N ASN A 73 -7.49 -4.36 -4.21
CA ASN A 73 -6.34 -5.08 -4.74
C ASN A 73 -5.23 -5.08 -3.67
N TRP A 74 -5.45 -5.81 -2.58
CA TRP A 74 -4.61 -5.75 -1.37
C TRP A 74 -3.17 -6.20 -1.59
N HIS A 75 -2.95 -7.16 -2.49
CA HIS A 75 -1.62 -7.69 -2.77
C HIS A 75 -0.78 -6.65 -3.52
N GLU A 76 -1.37 -5.99 -4.52
CA GLU A 76 -0.74 -4.92 -5.27
C GLU A 76 -0.53 -3.69 -4.40
N MET A 77 -1.46 -3.36 -3.51
CA MET A 77 -1.28 -2.31 -2.50
C MET A 77 -0.03 -2.59 -1.66
N ARG A 78 0.11 -3.79 -1.12
CA ARG A 78 1.27 -4.17 -0.31
C ARG A 78 2.57 -4.15 -1.11
N THR A 79 2.53 -4.64 -2.35
CA THR A 79 3.68 -4.54 -3.26
C THR A 79 4.13 -3.10 -3.43
N MET A 80 3.22 -2.13 -3.53
CA MET A 80 3.62 -0.72 -3.62
C MET A 80 4.14 -0.17 -2.30
N PHE A 81 3.57 -0.55 -1.16
CA PHE A 81 4.08 -0.15 0.15
C PHE A 81 5.48 -0.69 0.41
N ASP A 82 5.74 -1.95 0.06
CA ASP A 82 7.06 -2.56 0.20
C ASP A 82 8.08 -1.83 -0.70
N LYS A 83 7.73 -1.48 -1.94
CA LYS A 83 8.57 -0.63 -2.80
C LYS A 83 8.89 0.74 -2.18
N ALA A 84 7.89 1.40 -1.58
CA ALA A 84 8.13 2.69 -0.94
C ALA A 84 9.13 2.57 0.23
N MET A 85 8.96 1.53 1.05
CA MET A 85 9.83 1.21 2.19
C MET A 85 11.25 0.84 1.77
N GLU A 86 11.43 0.23 0.60
CA GLU A 86 12.75 -0.10 0.04
C GLU A 86 13.55 1.13 -0.43
N ILE A 87 12.88 2.19 -0.90
CA ILE A 87 13.54 3.40 -1.43
C ILE A 87 14.17 4.22 -0.31
N ASP A 88 13.35 4.74 0.62
CA ASP A 88 13.83 5.44 1.82
C ASP A 88 12.68 5.53 2.85
N PRO A 89 12.68 4.67 3.89
CA PRO A 89 11.62 4.66 4.89
C PRO A 89 11.62 5.90 5.79
N SER A 90 12.73 6.63 5.87
CA SER A 90 12.89 7.80 6.74
C SER A 90 12.56 9.14 6.05
N LYS A 91 12.44 9.13 4.72
CA LYS A 91 12.14 10.33 3.93
C LYS A 91 10.74 10.83 4.23
N ASN A 92 10.62 12.13 4.53
CA ASN A 92 9.33 12.77 4.63
C ASN A 92 8.70 12.94 3.24
N VAL A 93 7.44 12.53 3.11
CA VAL A 93 6.65 12.64 1.87
C VAL A 93 5.26 13.19 2.18
N GLU A 94 4.61 13.78 1.17
CA GLU A 94 3.26 14.30 1.28
C GLU A 94 2.24 13.34 0.66
N VAL A 95 1.36 12.77 1.47
CA VAL A 95 0.25 11.95 0.97
C VAL A 95 -1.05 12.53 1.52
N ARG A 96 -1.95 12.92 0.62
CA ARG A 96 -3.24 13.58 0.95
C ARG A 96 -3.10 14.81 1.87
N GLY A 97 -2.05 15.60 1.69
CA GLY A 97 -1.80 16.81 2.49
C GLY A 97 -1.19 16.55 3.87
N ILE A 98 -0.82 15.30 4.18
CA ILE A 98 -0.17 14.92 5.43
C ILE A 98 1.30 14.65 5.14
N PHE A 99 2.19 15.31 5.89
CA PHE A 99 3.64 15.16 5.79
C PHE A 99 4.15 14.27 6.92
N LEU A 100 4.66 13.10 6.55
CA LEU A 100 5.20 12.10 7.49
C LEU A 100 6.35 11.33 6.82
N PRO A 101 7.21 10.65 7.60
CA PRO A 101 8.13 9.65 7.07
C PRO A 101 7.38 8.58 6.29
N VAL A 102 8.00 8.02 5.25
CA VAL A 102 7.46 6.90 4.46
C VAL A 102 7.02 5.74 5.34
N SER A 103 7.82 5.38 6.37
CA SER A 103 7.46 4.34 7.34
C SER A 103 6.13 4.61 8.03
N ASP A 104 5.90 5.85 8.43
CA ASP A 104 4.72 6.24 9.19
C ASP A 104 3.50 6.32 8.27
N GLN A 105 3.67 6.83 7.04
CA GLN A 105 2.62 6.80 6.02
C GLN A 105 2.16 5.36 5.74
N VAL A 106 3.11 4.47 5.43
CA VAL A 106 2.84 3.08 5.10
C VAL A 106 2.19 2.36 6.27
N ASN A 107 2.74 2.48 7.47
CA ASN A 107 2.19 1.82 8.66
C ASN A 107 0.78 2.32 8.98
N ASN A 108 0.50 3.61 8.86
CA ASN A 108 -0.84 4.15 9.09
C ASN A 108 -1.87 3.56 8.12
N TYR A 109 -1.52 3.40 6.84
CA TYR A 109 -2.42 2.77 5.87
C TYR A 109 -2.55 1.26 6.07
N ILE A 110 -1.46 0.56 6.43
CA ILE A 110 -1.52 -0.86 6.80
C ILE A 110 -2.49 -1.06 7.96
N GLU A 111 -2.32 -0.32 9.06
CA GLU A 111 -3.19 -0.42 10.24
C GLU A 111 -4.64 -0.08 9.90
N TYR A 112 -4.87 0.98 9.12
CA TYR A 112 -6.21 1.38 8.70
C TYR A 112 -6.93 0.28 7.92
N TYR A 113 -6.32 -0.23 6.84
CA TYR A 113 -6.96 -1.22 5.98
C TYR A 113 -7.00 -2.60 6.63
N TRP A 114 -6.00 -2.95 7.43
CA TRP A 114 -6.02 -4.16 8.24
C TRP A 114 -7.21 -4.13 9.20
N ALA A 115 -7.37 -3.04 9.97
CA ALA A 115 -8.47 -2.90 10.91
C ALA A 115 -9.83 -2.93 10.21
N GLU A 116 -9.95 -2.32 9.02
CA GLU A 116 -11.18 -2.39 8.20
C GLU A 116 -11.53 -3.85 7.89
N GLN A 117 -10.60 -4.62 7.32
CA GLN A 117 -10.86 -6.01 6.91
C GLN A 117 -11.03 -6.92 8.12
N PHE A 118 -10.18 -6.78 9.14
CA PHE A 118 -10.23 -7.62 10.34
C PHE A 118 -11.55 -7.42 11.08
N ASN A 119 -11.99 -6.17 11.30
CA ASN A 119 -13.24 -5.89 12.00
C ASN A 119 -14.46 -6.34 11.18
N ALA A 120 -14.46 -6.17 9.86
CA ALA A 120 -15.51 -6.71 8.99
C ALA A 120 -15.62 -8.25 9.11
N GLY A 121 -14.47 -8.94 9.15
CA GLY A 121 -14.41 -10.38 9.42
C GLY A 121 -14.99 -10.76 10.79
N VAL A 122 -14.64 -10.02 11.84
CA VAL A 122 -15.16 -10.23 13.21
C VAL A 122 -16.68 -10.03 13.27
N GLU A 123 -17.22 -9.00 12.63
CA GLU A 123 -18.65 -8.73 12.59
C GLU A 123 -19.42 -9.87 11.92
N ILE A 124 -18.91 -10.40 10.81
CA ILE A 124 -19.50 -11.55 10.11
C ILE A 124 -19.40 -12.81 10.98
N PHE A 125 -18.25 -13.03 11.62
CA PHE A 125 -18.04 -14.17 12.50
C PHE A 125 -19.05 -14.21 13.65
N LYS A 126 -19.39 -13.05 14.23
CA LYS A 126 -20.38 -12.94 15.32
C LYS A 126 -21.79 -13.38 14.90
N LYS A 127 -22.18 -13.17 13.62
CA LYS A 127 -23.50 -13.56 13.10
C LYS A 127 -23.78 -15.05 13.15
N ILE A 128 -22.76 -15.89 13.31
CA ILE A 128 -22.92 -17.35 13.49
C ILE A 128 -23.77 -17.67 14.73
N GLN A 129 -23.71 -16.83 15.77
CA GLN A 129 -24.52 -17.03 16.99
C GLN A 129 -26.01 -16.78 16.72
N ASP A 130 -26.33 -15.79 15.88
CA ASP A 130 -27.70 -15.40 15.56
C ASP A 130 -28.32 -16.26 14.44
N ASP A 131 -27.48 -16.83 13.57
CA ASP A 131 -27.88 -17.60 12.39
C ASP A 131 -27.02 -18.88 12.23
N PRO A 132 -27.21 -19.88 13.11
CA PRO A 132 -26.41 -21.10 13.15
C PRO A 132 -26.61 -22.00 11.92
N ASP A 133 -27.78 -21.96 11.30
CA ASP A 133 -28.09 -22.77 10.10
C ASP A 133 -27.21 -22.36 8.91
N ASN A 134 -26.79 -21.09 8.84
CA ASN A 134 -25.88 -20.57 7.81
C ASN A 134 -24.42 -20.47 8.28
N LYS A 135 -24.04 -21.12 9.39
CA LYS A 135 -22.69 -21.05 9.98
C LYS A 135 -21.57 -21.13 8.94
N ASN A 136 -21.61 -22.11 8.02
CA ASN A 136 -20.54 -22.32 7.05
C ASN A 136 -20.42 -21.16 6.03
N ASN A 137 -21.53 -20.52 5.67
CA ASN A 137 -21.52 -19.37 4.77
C ASN A 137 -20.93 -18.14 5.47
N HIS A 138 -21.31 -17.90 6.72
CA HIS A 138 -20.73 -16.83 7.55
C HIS A 138 -19.23 -17.05 7.76
N LEU A 139 -18.80 -18.27 8.09
CA LEU A 139 -17.39 -18.63 8.23
C LEU A 139 -16.59 -18.37 6.95
N ARG A 140 -17.07 -18.81 5.78
CA ARG A 140 -16.39 -18.57 4.50
C ARG A 140 -16.26 -17.09 4.18
N THR A 141 -17.29 -16.30 4.48
CA THR A 141 -17.29 -14.85 4.25
C THR A 141 -16.33 -14.13 5.22
N ALA A 142 -16.30 -14.55 6.50
CA ALA A 142 -15.35 -14.03 7.49
C ALA A 142 -13.90 -14.36 7.10
N ILE A 143 -13.63 -15.60 6.65
CA ILE A 143 -12.31 -16.03 6.16
C ILE A 143 -11.85 -15.15 5.00
N GLY A 144 -12.72 -14.77 4.06
CA GLY A 144 -12.35 -13.86 2.97
C GLY A 144 -11.78 -12.54 3.49
N ASN A 145 -12.42 -11.95 4.49
CA ASN A 145 -11.96 -10.71 5.12
C ASN A 145 -10.65 -10.91 5.90
N PHE A 146 -10.55 -11.96 6.71
CA PHE A 146 -9.32 -12.24 7.45
C PHE A 146 -8.13 -12.59 6.54
N LYS A 147 -8.36 -13.23 5.38
CA LYS A 147 -7.32 -13.43 4.37
C LYS A 147 -6.85 -12.09 3.80
N ASN A 148 -7.75 -11.16 3.51
CA ASN A 148 -7.35 -9.81 3.11
C ASN A 148 -6.53 -9.13 4.20
N ALA A 149 -6.96 -9.21 5.47
CA ALA A 149 -6.21 -8.68 6.61
C ALA A 149 -4.80 -9.29 6.70
N SER A 150 -4.64 -10.60 6.45
CA SER A 150 -3.33 -11.27 6.47
C SER A 150 -2.40 -10.82 5.34
N VAL A 151 -2.96 -10.43 4.19
CA VAL A 151 -2.17 -9.82 3.12
C VAL A 151 -1.72 -8.43 3.54
N ILE A 152 -2.63 -7.62 4.11
CA ILE A 152 -2.37 -6.23 4.49
C ILE A 152 -1.35 -6.13 5.63
N ASN A 153 -1.52 -6.91 6.70
CA ASN A 153 -0.56 -6.98 7.80
C ASN A 153 -0.13 -8.45 8.02
N PRO A 154 0.89 -8.92 7.29
CA PRO A 154 1.33 -10.31 7.37
C PRO A 154 2.05 -10.66 8.67
N SER A 155 2.35 -9.69 9.53
CA SER A 155 2.96 -9.89 10.85
C SER A 155 1.95 -9.92 12.00
N ASP A 156 0.66 -9.67 11.75
CA ASP A 156 -0.34 -9.68 12.81
C ASP A 156 -0.75 -11.12 13.20
N GLY A 157 -0.22 -11.60 14.34
CA GLY A 157 -0.52 -12.93 14.87
C GLY A 157 -2.01 -13.14 15.23
N GLN A 158 -2.74 -12.06 15.53
CA GLN A 158 -4.18 -12.13 15.83
C GLN A 158 -4.99 -12.56 14.60
N THR A 159 -4.62 -12.09 13.41
CA THR A 159 -5.23 -12.47 12.14
C THR A 159 -5.10 -13.96 11.89
N TYR A 160 -3.91 -14.53 12.06
CA TYR A 160 -3.68 -15.97 11.84
C TYR A 160 -4.36 -16.83 12.89
N THR A 161 -4.37 -16.40 14.16
CA THR A 161 -5.11 -17.09 15.24
C THR A 161 -6.62 -17.14 14.90
N THR A 162 -7.17 -16.04 14.40
CA THR A 162 -8.59 -15.94 14.05
C THR A 162 -8.92 -16.74 12.79
N LEU A 163 -8.07 -16.71 11.77
CA LEU A 163 -8.17 -17.57 10.58
C LEU A 163 -8.15 -19.05 10.96
N SER A 164 -7.18 -19.46 11.79
CA SER A 164 -7.03 -20.84 12.27
C SER A 164 -8.33 -21.33 12.92
N LYS A 165 -8.91 -20.52 13.80
CA LYS A 165 -10.21 -20.81 14.43
C LYS A 165 -11.33 -20.97 13.41
N CYS A 166 -11.41 -20.10 12.40
CA CYS A 166 -12.45 -20.20 11.37
C CYS A 166 -12.32 -21.49 10.53
N TYR A 167 -11.11 -21.86 10.14
CA TYR A 167 -10.86 -23.10 9.39
C TYR A 167 -11.13 -24.34 10.24
N PHE A 168 -10.76 -24.33 11.52
CA PHE A 168 -11.11 -25.38 12.46
C PHE A 168 -12.64 -25.53 12.59
N ASP A 169 -13.37 -24.41 12.73
CA ASP A 169 -14.84 -24.39 12.83
C ASP A 169 -15.54 -24.87 11.54
N LEU A 170 -14.88 -24.78 10.38
CA LEU A 170 -15.29 -25.35 9.09
C LEU A 170 -14.91 -26.84 8.91
N GLY A 171 -14.10 -27.40 9.81
CA GLY A 171 -13.61 -28.78 9.74
C GLY A 171 -12.30 -28.98 8.98
N ASP A 172 -11.69 -27.91 8.46
CA ASP A 172 -10.40 -27.94 7.77
C ASP A 172 -9.25 -27.80 8.77
N LYS A 173 -8.95 -28.92 9.44
CA LYS A 173 -7.97 -28.96 10.54
C LYS A 173 -6.54 -28.78 10.06
N ASP A 174 -6.21 -29.23 8.85
CA ASP A 174 -4.86 -29.13 8.30
C ASP A 174 -4.50 -27.66 8.08
N THR A 175 -5.38 -26.90 7.42
CA THR A 175 -5.18 -25.46 7.23
C THR A 175 -5.14 -24.71 8.57
N ALA A 176 -5.98 -25.10 9.53
CA ALA A 176 -5.97 -24.49 10.87
C ALA A 176 -4.63 -24.69 11.60
N VAL A 177 -4.04 -25.89 11.51
CA VAL A 177 -2.73 -26.22 12.10
C VAL A 177 -1.59 -25.50 11.39
N ASP A 178 -1.69 -25.25 10.09
CA ASP A 178 -0.66 -24.48 9.40
C ASP A 178 -0.72 -22.99 9.75
N LEU A 179 -1.92 -22.43 9.87
CA LEU A 179 -2.10 -21.03 10.26
C LEU A 179 -1.61 -20.74 11.69
N ILE A 180 -1.81 -21.66 12.64
CA ILE A 180 -1.36 -21.44 14.02
C ILE A 180 0.18 -21.46 14.16
N LYS A 181 0.91 -22.06 13.19
CA LYS A 181 2.38 -22.00 13.16
C LYS A 181 2.90 -20.66 12.65
N THR A 182 2.06 -19.93 11.90
CA THR A 182 2.37 -18.59 11.36
C THR A 182 2.02 -17.48 12.35
N ALA A 183 1.08 -17.74 13.26
CA ALA A 183 0.68 -16.83 14.34
C ALA A 183 1.79 -16.66 15.39
#